data_AF-A0A1F2TZ94-F1
#
_entry.id   AF-A0A1F2TZ94-F1
#
_cell.length_a   1.000
_cell.length_b   1.000
_cell.length_c   1.000
_cell.angle_alpha   90.00
_cell.angle_beta   90.00
_cell.angle_gamma   90.00
#
_symmetry.space_group_name_H-M   'P 1'
#
loop_
_entity.id
_entity.type
_entity.pdbx_description
1 polymer ?
#
loop_
_entity_poly.entity_id
_entity_poly.type
_entity_poly.pdbx_seq_one_letter_code
_entity_poly.pdbx_strand_id
1 'polypeptide(L)'
;MKTVNVHAAKTHFLRLLARVEASEERMVMCRHGQPVADLVPHQRTDRTRPHPALRKITIDYDPVESLSEAEWPKTADDRFSQYGVRTIA
;
A
#
# COMPACT_ATOMS: atom_id res chain seq x y z
N MET A 1 9.00 7.85 -26.98
CA MET A 1 8.30 8.75 -26.04
C MET A 1 7.43 9.70 -26.87
N LYS A 2 6.12 9.78 -26.61
CA LYS A 2 5.20 10.57 -27.45
C LYS A 2 4.65 11.76 -26.67
N THR A 3 4.65 12.94 -27.28
CA THR A 3 4.22 14.18 -26.64
C THR A 3 2.87 14.63 -27.19
N VAL A 4 1.93 14.98 -26.31
CA VAL A 4 0.56 15.35 -26.68
C VAL A 4 0.15 16.62 -25.95
N ASN A 5 -0.40 17.59 -26.66
CA ASN A 5 -0.94 18.79 -26.03
C ASN A 5 -2.25 18.46 -25.28
N VAL A 6 -2.44 19.01 -24.08
CA VAL A 6 -3.65 18.86 -23.27
C VAL A 6 -4.92 19.24 -24.04
N HIS A 7 -4.85 20.24 -24.94
CA HIS A 7 -5.98 20.62 -25.79
C HIS A 7 -6.41 19.55 -26.78
N ALA A 8 -5.46 18.80 -27.34
CA ALA A 8 -5.78 17.67 -28.20
C ALA A 8 -6.20 16.45 -27.36
N ALA A 9 -5.61 16.31 -26.17
CA ALA A 9 -5.91 15.22 -25.26
C ALA A 9 -7.37 15.26 -24.78
N LYS A 10 -7.93 16.41 -24.42
CA LYS A 10 -9.33 16.48 -23.92
C LYS A 10 -10.35 15.91 -24.93
N THR A 11 -10.11 16.08 -26.23
CA THR A 11 -10.99 15.58 -27.30
C THR A 11 -10.73 14.12 -27.63
N HIS A 12 -9.49 13.65 -27.50
CA HIS A 12 -9.09 12.29 -27.89
C HIS A 12 -8.67 11.41 -26.71
N PHE A 13 -9.08 11.75 -25.50
CA PHE A 13 -8.53 11.17 -24.27
C PHE A 13 -8.71 9.65 -24.22
N LEU A 14 -9.91 9.16 -24.55
CA LEU A 14 -10.22 7.74 -24.57
C LEU A 14 -9.35 6.97 -25.57
N ARG A 15 -9.06 7.55 -26.74
CA ARG A 15 -8.16 6.94 -27.74
C ARG A 15 -6.71 6.92 -27.25
N LEU A 16 -6.30 7.92 -26.50
CA LEU A 16 -4.96 7.95 -25.88
C LEU A 16 -4.86 6.89 -24.79
N LEU A 17 -5.89 6.72 -23.95
CA LEU A 17 -5.96 5.64 -22.95
C LEU A 17 -5.87 4.25 -23.59
N ALA A 18 -6.69 3.97 -24.61
CA ALA A 18 -6.65 2.68 -25.32
C ALA A 18 -5.25 2.38 -25.90
N ARG A 19 -4.52 3.42 -26.33
CA ARG A 19 -3.15 3.25 -26.80
C ARG A 19 -2.19 2.95 -25.66
N VAL A 20 -2.29 3.66 -24.54
CA VAL A 20 -1.47 3.41 -23.34
C VAL A 20 -1.71 2.00 -22.79
N GLU A 21 -2.96 1.53 -22.81
CA GLU A 21 -3.31 0.15 -22.43
C GLU A 21 -2.74 -0.89 -23.39
N ALA A 22 -2.82 -0.66 -24.70
CA ALA A 22 -2.40 -1.62 -25.71
C ALA A 22 -0.88 -1.70 -25.92
N SER A 23 -0.18 -0.57 -25.85
CA SER A 23 1.26 -0.50 -26.16
C SER A 23 2.16 -0.35 -24.94
N GLU A 24 1.59 -0.24 -23.73
CA GLU A 24 2.31 0.06 -22.47
C GLU A 24 3.23 1.31 -22.55
N GLU A 25 3.01 2.19 -23.52
CA GLU A 25 3.89 3.32 -23.80
C GLU A 25 3.56 4.51 -22.88
N ARG A 26 4.60 5.15 -22.33
CA ARG A 26 4.47 6.43 -21.64
C ARG A 26 4.30 7.58 -22.65
N MET A 27 3.30 8.42 -22.40
CA MET A 27 3.04 9.65 -23.16
C MET A 27 3.19 10.88 -22.26
N VAL A 28 3.85 11.93 -22.77
CA VAL A 28 4.01 13.20 -22.06
C VAL A 28 2.89 14.15 -22.48
N MET A 29 2.17 14.67 -21.50
CA MET A 29 1.11 15.66 -21.66
C MET A 29 1.71 17.05 -21.49
N CYS A 30 1.54 17.90 -22.51
CA CYS A 30 2.06 19.27 -22.51
C CYS A 30 0.96 20.32 -22.48
N ARG A 31 1.15 21.37 -21.71
CA ARG A 31 0.34 22.59 -21.74
C ARG A 31 1.19 23.74 -22.29
N HIS A 32 0.75 24.36 -23.38
CA HIS A 32 1.51 25.41 -24.09
C HIS A 32 2.96 25.01 -24.43
N GLY A 33 3.17 23.77 -24.86
CA GLY A 33 4.50 23.24 -25.21
C GLY A 33 5.35 22.79 -24.02
N GLN A 34 4.94 23.10 -22.79
CA GLN A 34 5.64 22.69 -21.57
C GLN A 34 5.09 21.36 -21.03
N PRO A 35 5.93 20.38 -20.68
CA PRO A 35 5.49 19.11 -20.10
C PRO A 35 4.88 19.35 -18.71
N VAL A 36 3.70 18.78 -18.46
CA VAL A 36 2.96 18.95 -17.20
C VAL A 36 2.56 17.64 -16.52
N ALA A 37 2.41 16.55 -17.27
CA ALA A 37 2.04 15.25 -16.71
C ALA A 37 2.44 14.12 -17.64
N ASP A 38 2.51 12.90 -17.11
CA ASP A 38 2.68 11.68 -17.90
C ASP A 38 1.41 10.84 -17.85
N LEU A 39 0.98 10.33 -19.00
CA LEU A 39 -0.01 9.27 -19.11
C LEU A 39 0.73 7.93 -19.21
N VAL A 40 0.57 7.10 -18.17
CA VAL A 40 1.21 5.78 -18.04
C VAL A 40 0.17 4.71 -17.75
N PRO A 41 0.44 3.44 -18.10
CA PRO A 41 -0.44 2.34 -17.73
C PRO A 41 -0.59 2.27 -16.21
N HIS A 42 -1.81 2.05 -15.74
CA HIS A 42 -2.05 1.88 -14.32
C HIS A 42 -1.54 0.52 -13.85
N GLN A 43 -0.60 0.51 -12.90
CA GLN A 43 -0.10 -0.71 -12.29
C GLN A 43 -0.88 -0.99 -11.00
N ARG A 44 -1.72 -2.03 -11.00
CA ARG A 44 -2.30 -2.55 -9.75
C ARG A 44 -1.23 -3.31 -8.97
N THR A 45 -0.66 -2.66 -7.95
CA THR A 45 0.11 -3.37 -6.93
C THR A 45 -0.85 -4.03 -5.96
N ASP A 46 -0.86 -5.35 -5.95
CA ASP A 46 -1.60 -6.13 -4.96
C ASP A 46 -0.91 -5.98 -3.60
N ARG A 47 -1.51 -5.17 -2.72
CA ARG A 47 -0.97 -4.88 -1.39
C ARG A 47 -0.96 -6.10 -0.47
N THR A 48 -1.74 -7.11 -0.81
CA THR A 48 -1.89 -8.34 -0.03
C THR A 48 -1.09 -9.50 -0.60
N ARG A 49 -0.40 -9.32 -1.74
CA ARG A 49 0.48 -10.35 -2.27
C ARG A 49 1.61 -10.63 -1.29
N PRO A 50 1.74 -11.87 -0.80
CA PRO A 50 2.85 -12.24 0.07
C PRO A 50 4.18 -12.03 -0.64
N HIS A 51 5.14 -11.41 0.05
CA HIS A 51 6.47 -11.19 -0.50
C HIS A 51 7.14 -12.54 -0.84
N PRO A 52 7.82 -12.70 -2.00
CA PRO A 52 8.35 -14.00 -2.44
C PRO A 52 9.24 -14.71 -1.41
N ALA A 53 10.01 -13.94 -0.63
CA ALA A 53 10.85 -14.47 0.44
C ALA A 53 10.08 -14.80 1.72
N LEU A 54 9.02 -14.06 2.04
CA LEU A 54 8.28 -14.19 3.30
C LEU A 54 7.09 -15.14 3.20
N ARG A 55 6.65 -15.51 1.99
CA ARG A 55 5.49 -16.40 1.77
C ARG A 55 5.61 -17.79 2.40
N LYS A 56 6.81 -18.18 2.83
CA LYS A 56 7.11 -19.48 3.44
C LYS A 56 7.03 -19.45 4.97
N ILE A 57 6.84 -18.28 5.57
CA ILE A 57 6.72 -18.15 7.03
C ILE A 57 5.33 -18.65 7.41
N THR A 58 5.30 -19.65 8.30
CA THR A 58 4.08 -20.22 8.86
C THR A 58 4.02 -19.82 10.33
N ILE A 59 2.83 -19.45 10.81
CA ILE A 59 2.56 -19.27 12.24
C ILE A 59 2.25 -20.68 12.77
N ASP A 60 3.07 -21.15 13.71
CA ASP A 60 3.02 -22.51 14.28
C ASP A 60 2.17 -22.62 15.56
N TYR A 61 1.52 -21.53 15.96
CA TYR A 61 0.60 -21.44 17.10
C TYR A 61 -0.72 -20.80 16.67
N ASP A 62 -1.76 -20.92 17.50
CA ASP A 62 -3.03 -20.23 17.27
C ASP A 62 -2.92 -18.77 17.75
N PRO A 63 -2.92 -17.76 16.85
CA PRO A 63 -2.75 -16.37 17.23
C PRO A 63 -3.93 -15.79 18.03
N VAL A 64 -5.05 -16.51 18.14
CA VAL A 64 -6.21 -16.09 18.95
C VAL A 64 -6.37 -16.91 20.22
N GLU A 65 -5.44 -17.83 20.52
CA GLU A 65 -5.41 -18.52 21.80
C GLU A 65 -5.17 -17.52 22.94
N SER A 66 -5.92 -17.68 24.03
CA SER A 66 -5.77 -16.83 25.21
C SER A 66 -4.51 -17.23 25.99
N LEU A 67 -3.78 -16.24 26.49
CA LEU A 67 -2.63 -16.48 27.37
C LEU A 67 -3.08 -17.18 28.66
N SER A 68 -2.36 -18.24 29.03
CA SER A 68 -2.52 -18.89 30.32
C SER A 68 -1.91 -18.05 31.46
N GLU A 69 -2.38 -18.24 32.69
CA GLU A 69 -1.86 -17.57 33.90
C GLU A 69 -0.33 -17.73 34.06
N ALA A 70 0.22 -18.84 33.56
CA ALA A 70 1.65 -19.13 33.64
C ALA A 70 2.50 -18.36 32.62
N GLU A 71 1.90 -17.92 31.52
CA GLU A 71 2.55 -17.17 30.44
C GLU A 71 2.49 -15.66 30.65
N TRP A 72 1.61 -15.20 31.54
CA TRP A 72 1.65 -13.83 32.03
C TRP A 72 2.92 -13.59 32.86
N PRO A 73 3.57 -12.42 32.70
CA PRO A 73 4.73 -12.08 33.52
C PRO A 73 4.33 -12.02 35.01
N LYS A 74 4.90 -12.93 35.81
CA LYS A 74 4.61 -13.09 37.25
C LYS A 74 5.01 -11.87 38.09
N THR A 75 6.01 -11.15 37.61
CA THR A 75 6.28 -9.79 38.03
C THR A 75 5.60 -8.90 37.00
N ALA A 76 4.33 -8.58 37.23
CA ALA A 76 3.83 -7.31 36.75
C ALA A 76 4.86 -6.29 37.23
N ASP A 77 5.56 -5.68 36.29
CA ASP A 77 6.48 -4.61 36.57
C ASP A 77 5.89 -3.70 37.64
N ASP A 78 6.60 -3.60 38.77
CA ASP A 78 6.40 -2.62 39.84
C ASP A 78 6.55 -1.16 39.33
N ARG A 79 6.58 -0.96 38.00
CA ARG A 79 6.57 0.32 37.29
C ARG A 79 5.20 0.98 37.25
N PHE A 80 4.12 0.26 37.55
CA PHE A 80 2.77 0.84 37.64
C PHE A 80 2.30 1.13 39.08
N SER A 81 3.05 0.67 40.09
CA SER A 81 2.77 0.95 41.50
C SER A 81 2.77 2.47 41.80
N GLN A 82 3.61 3.23 41.10
CA GLN A 82 3.64 4.70 41.23
C GLN A 82 2.40 5.43 40.67
N TYR A 83 1.54 4.77 39.89
CA TYR A 83 0.37 5.39 39.25
C TYR A 83 -0.95 5.13 40.00
N GLY A 84 -0.92 4.45 41.15
CA GLY A 84 -2.08 4.36 42.05
C GLY A 84 -3.32 3.68 41.47
N VAL A 85 -3.18 2.88 40.41
CA VAL A 85 -4.31 2.19 39.78
C VAL A 85 -4.54 0.86 40.49
N ARG A 86 -5.58 0.81 41.33
CA ARG A 86 -6.02 -0.44 41.98
C ARG A 86 -6.69 -1.35 40.94
N THR A 87 -6.27 -2.61 40.90
CA THR A 87 -7.01 -3.69 40.23
C THR A 87 -8.42 -3.75 40.80
N ILE A 88 -9.42 -3.53 39.95
CA ILE A 88 -10.83 -3.80 40.25
C ILE A 88 -11.03 -5.31 40.14
N ALA A 89 -11.42 -5.92 41.26
CA ALA A 89 -11.84 -7.32 41.37
C ALA A 89 -13.18 -7.56 40.67
#